data_AF-A0A835AKF0-F1
#
_entry.id   AF-A0A835AKF0-F1
#
_cell.length_a   1.000
_cell.length_b   1.000
_cell.length_c   1.000
_cell.angle_alpha   90.00
_cell.angle_beta   90.00
_cell.angle_gamma   90.00
#
_symmetry.space_group_name_H-M   'P 1'
#
loop_
_entity.id
_entity.type
_entity.pdbx_description
1 polymer ?
#
loop_
_entity_poly.entity_id
_entity_poly.type
_entity_poly.pdbx_seq_one_letter_code
_entity_poly.pdbx_strand_id
1 'polypeptide(L)'
;MRANTADRWIQARVSRYGPVSPLFGAPTVLLTGPAANRFVFFSGALEMQQPRSGQRILGERSILDIMGADHKRIRGHAEALRRQDRRRGAPPPRRELMERAARRHGVGLLALMKRLTFDITQVAFL
;
A
#
# COMPACT_ATOMS: atom_id res chain seq x y z
N MET A 1 -1.64 17.11 5.82
CA MET A 1 -2.23 16.30 6.91
C MET A 1 -1.15 15.72 7.80
N ARG A 2 -0.66 16.47 8.80
CA ARG A 2 0.39 15.98 9.72
C ARG A 2 -0.13 15.03 10.81
N ALA A 3 -1.43 15.05 11.11
CA ALA A 3 -2.04 14.34 12.24
C ALA A 3 -2.60 12.92 11.91
N ASN A 4 -2.34 12.37 10.72
CA ASN A 4 -2.91 11.09 10.25
C ASN A 4 -4.44 10.94 10.50
N THR A 5 -5.21 11.99 10.19
CA THR A 5 -6.66 12.05 10.43
C THR A 5 -7.48 11.83 9.15
N ALA A 6 -6.93 11.12 8.17
CA ALA A 6 -7.56 10.90 6.86
C ALA A 6 -8.93 10.26 7.00
N ASP A 7 -9.02 9.20 7.79
CA ASP A 7 -10.25 8.44 7.95
C ASP A 7 -11.35 9.29 8.57
N ARG A 8 -11.05 10.06 9.62
CA ARG A 8 -12.01 10.99 10.24
C ARG A 8 -12.50 12.04 9.25
N TRP A 9 -11.60 12.56 8.41
CA TRP A 9 -11.96 13.52 7.39
C TRP A 9 -12.89 12.90 6.33
N ILE A 10 -12.65 11.66 5.89
CA ILE A 10 -13.54 10.92 4.99
C ILE A 10 -14.91 10.71 5.65
N GLN A 11 -14.95 10.23 6.90
CA GLN A 11 -16.21 9.96 7.61
C GLN A 11 -17.07 11.22 7.78
N ALA A 12 -16.47 12.33 8.23
CA ALA A 12 -17.18 13.61 8.38
C ALA A 12 -17.78 14.08 7.04
N ARG A 13 -17.07 13.82 5.94
CA ARG A 13 -17.51 14.20 4.60
C ARG A 13 -18.67 13.35 4.10
N VAL A 14 -18.58 12.04 4.30
CA VAL A 14 -19.67 11.10 3.97
C VAL A 14 -20.92 11.45 4.78
N SER A 15 -20.78 11.77 6.06
CA SER A 15 -21.89 12.22 6.90
C SER A 15 -22.54 13.51 6.40
N ARG A 16 -21.77 14.42 5.79
CA ARG A 16 -22.26 15.74 5.35
C ARG A 16 -22.85 15.73 3.94
N TYR A 17 -22.25 14.96 3.02
CA TYR A 17 -22.56 15.04 1.58
C TYR A 17 -23.02 13.70 0.98
N GLY A 18 -23.00 12.62 1.76
CA GLY A 18 -23.36 11.28 1.30
C GLY A 18 -22.20 10.50 0.67
N PRO A 19 -22.48 9.29 0.15
CA PRO A 19 -21.47 8.35 -0.32
C PRO A 19 -20.81 8.72 -1.65
N VAL A 20 -21.35 9.73 -2.34
CA VAL A 20 -20.79 10.33 -3.57
C VAL A 20 -20.67 11.82 -3.34
N SER A 21 -19.46 12.38 -3.36
CA SER A 21 -19.25 13.81 -3.08
C SER A 21 -18.08 14.41 -3.86
N PRO A 22 -18.17 15.67 -4.33
CA PRO A 22 -17.12 16.32 -5.15
C PRO A 22 -15.87 16.59 -4.32
N LEU A 23 -14.65 16.42 -4.84
CA LEU A 23 -13.39 16.45 -4.09
C LEU A 23 -12.42 17.49 -4.70
N PHE A 24 -11.67 18.22 -3.86
CA PHE A 24 -10.60 19.15 -4.25
C PHE A 24 -10.92 20.32 -5.20
N GLY A 25 -12.19 20.67 -5.42
CA GLY A 25 -12.54 21.80 -6.29
C GLY A 25 -12.20 21.60 -7.76
N ALA A 26 -11.75 20.40 -8.13
CA ALA A 26 -11.61 19.88 -9.48
C ALA A 26 -12.78 18.91 -9.76
N PRO A 27 -13.00 18.47 -11.01
CA PRO A 27 -13.99 17.43 -11.32
C PRO A 27 -13.51 16.06 -10.83
N THR A 28 -13.38 15.91 -9.51
CA THR A 28 -13.00 14.71 -8.79
C THR A 28 -14.14 14.33 -7.87
N VAL A 29 -14.41 13.03 -7.73
CA VAL A 29 -15.46 12.54 -6.84
C VAL A 29 -14.88 11.54 -5.84
N LEU A 30 -15.27 11.70 -4.58
CA LEU A 30 -15.10 10.69 -3.56
C LEU A 30 -16.28 9.72 -3.66
N LEU A 31 -15.98 8.44 -3.81
CA LEU A 31 -16.95 7.34 -3.81
C LEU A 31 -16.67 6.45 -2.60
N THR A 32 -17.71 6.05 -1.87
CA THR A 32 -17.58 5.13 -0.73
C THR A 32 -18.69 4.08 -0.68
N GLY A 33 -18.42 2.99 0.03
CA GLY A 33 -19.35 1.90 0.25
C GLY A 33 -19.25 0.76 -0.78
N PRO A 34 -19.98 -0.35 -0.56
CA PRO A 34 -19.88 -1.55 -1.39
C PRO A 34 -20.22 -1.32 -2.87
N ALA A 35 -21.20 -0.46 -3.15
CA ALA A 35 -21.58 -0.10 -4.52
C ALA A 35 -20.46 0.64 -5.25
N ALA A 36 -19.77 1.56 -4.57
CA ALA A 36 -18.61 2.25 -5.10
C ALA A 36 -17.46 1.27 -5.40
N ASN A 37 -17.18 0.33 -4.51
CA ASN A 37 -16.17 -0.71 -4.74
C ASN A 37 -16.52 -1.53 -5.99
N ARG A 38 -17.78 -1.94 -6.15
CA ARG A 38 -18.22 -2.68 -7.34
C ARG A 38 -18.01 -1.85 -8.60
N PHE A 39 -18.39 -0.58 -8.58
CA PHE A 39 -18.19 0.32 -9.71
C PHE A 39 -16.69 0.47 -10.06
N VAL A 40 -15.84 0.73 -9.07
CA VAL A 40 -14.40 0.96 -9.28
C VAL A 40 -13.70 -0.29 -9.81
N PHE A 41 -14.02 -1.48 -9.28
CA PHE A 41 -13.31 -2.71 -9.64
C PHE A 41 -13.90 -3.46 -10.85
N PHE A 42 -15.14 -3.17 -11.27
CA PHE A 42 -15.83 -3.98 -12.29
C PHE A 42 -16.47 -3.19 -13.45
N SER A 43 -16.53 -1.86 -13.43
CA SER A 43 -17.22 -1.10 -14.49
C SER A 43 -16.49 -1.10 -15.83
N GLY A 44 -15.17 -1.30 -15.85
CA GLY A 44 -14.33 -1.10 -17.05
C GLY A 44 -14.28 0.36 -17.55
N ALA A 45 -15.00 1.28 -16.89
CA ALA A 45 -15.15 2.67 -17.28
C ALA A 45 -14.07 3.58 -16.68
N LEU A 46 -13.18 3.03 -15.85
CA LEU A 46 -12.15 3.77 -15.14
C LEU A 46 -10.77 3.22 -15.47
N GLU A 47 -9.84 4.12 -15.70
CA GLU A 47 -8.41 3.83 -15.77
C GLU A 47 -7.75 4.17 -14.43
N MET A 48 -6.77 3.37 -14.02
CA MET A 48 -5.95 3.70 -12.85
C MET A 48 -4.92 4.76 -13.22
N GLN A 49 -4.88 5.84 -12.45
CA GLN A 49 -3.86 6.87 -12.58
C GLN A 49 -3.36 7.28 -11.19
N GLN A 50 -2.04 7.19 -10.98
CA GLN A 50 -1.42 7.64 -9.74
C GLN A 50 -1.05 9.13 -9.81
N PRO A 51 -1.26 9.90 -8.73
CA PRO A 51 -0.67 11.22 -8.62
C PRO A 51 0.86 11.11 -8.57
N ARG A 52 1.58 12.18 -8.98
CA ARG A 52 3.06 12.23 -8.94
C ARG A 52 3.64 11.88 -7.58
N SER A 53 2.96 12.21 -6.48
CA SER A 53 3.37 11.83 -5.13
C SER A 53 3.37 10.33 -4.91
N GLY A 54 2.42 9.59 -5.50
CA GLY A 54 2.37 8.13 -5.48
C GLY A 54 3.49 7.51 -6.30
N GLN A 55 3.75 8.04 -7.49
CA GLN A 55 4.86 7.60 -8.36
C GLN A 55 6.23 7.78 -7.70
N ARG A 56 6.42 8.82 -6.88
CA ARG A 56 7.66 9.01 -6.09
C ARG A 56 7.90 7.92 -5.04
N ILE A 57 6.85 7.23 -4.59
CA ILE A 57 6.94 6.16 -3.59
C ILE A 57 7.07 4.80 -4.27
N LEU A 58 6.29 4.58 -5.34
CA LEU A 58 6.13 3.26 -5.98
C LEU A 58 7.00 3.08 -7.23
N GLY A 59 7.62 4.14 -7.72
CA GLY A 59 8.29 4.18 -9.02
C GLY A 59 7.32 4.54 -10.16
N GLU A 60 7.89 4.89 -11.31
CA GLU A 60 7.13 5.10 -12.54
C GLU A 60 6.73 3.75 -13.16
N ARG A 61 5.56 3.70 -13.81
CA ARG A 61 5.02 2.49 -14.46
C ARG A 61 4.93 1.30 -13.49
N SER A 62 4.47 1.58 -12.28
CA SER A 62 4.23 0.57 -11.26
C SER A 62 3.08 -0.35 -11.68
N ILE A 63 2.88 -1.45 -10.95
CA ILE A 63 1.69 -2.31 -11.16
C ILE A 63 0.36 -1.55 -11.02
N LEU A 64 0.35 -0.39 -10.34
CA LEU A 64 -0.84 0.46 -10.20
C LEU A 64 -1.08 1.39 -11.40
N ASP A 65 -0.17 1.45 -12.36
CA ASP A 65 -0.26 2.30 -13.57
C ASP A 65 -0.57 1.46 -14.83
N ILE A 66 -0.58 0.13 -14.72
CA ILE A 66 -0.76 -0.79 -15.86
C ILE A 66 -2.17 -1.39 -15.80
N MET A 67 -2.79 -1.59 -16.96
CA MET A 67 -4.16 -2.12 -17.09
C MET A 67 -4.21 -3.38 -17.94
N GLY A 68 -5.38 -4.05 -17.95
CA GLY A 68 -5.68 -5.13 -18.88
C GLY A 68 -4.78 -6.37 -18.76
N ALA A 69 -4.38 -6.92 -19.90
CA ALA A 69 -3.63 -8.18 -19.98
C ALA A 69 -2.25 -8.08 -19.31
N ASP A 70 -1.55 -6.95 -19.48
CA ASP A 70 -0.25 -6.72 -18.86
C ASP A 70 -0.34 -6.66 -17.34
N HIS A 71 -1.35 -5.97 -16.82
CA HIS A 71 -1.62 -5.96 -15.38
C HIS A 71 -1.88 -7.37 -14.85
N LYS A 72 -2.72 -8.16 -15.54
CA LYS A 72 -3.01 -9.55 -15.15
C LYS A 72 -1.75 -10.42 -15.13
N ARG A 73 -0.88 -10.26 -16.13
CA ARG A 73 0.40 -10.99 -16.22
C ARG A 73 1.32 -10.64 -15.05
N ILE A 74 1.58 -9.36 -14.83
CA ILE A 74 2.49 -8.89 -13.76
C ILE A 74 1.95 -9.29 -12.38
N ARG A 75 0.64 -9.13 -12.16
CA ARG A 75 -0.03 -9.57 -10.93
C ARG A 75 0.12 -11.07 -10.71
N GLY A 76 0.00 -11.88 -11.76
CA GLY A 76 0.21 -13.33 -11.69
C GLY A 76 1.61 -13.70 -11.19
N HIS A 77 2.66 -13.01 -11.67
CA HIS A 77 4.02 -13.20 -11.18
C HIS A 77 4.17 -12.77 -9.71
N ALA A 78 3.62 -11.62 -9.33
CA ALA A 78 3.63 -11.15 -7.94
C ALA A 78 2.92 -12.13 -6.99
N GLU A 79 1.80 -12.71 -7.41
CA GLU A 79 1.07 -13.73 -6.64
C GLU A 79 1.82 -15.06 -6.54
N ALA A 80 2.57 -15.45 -7.58
CA ALA A 80 3.45 -16.61 -7.54
C ALA A 80 4.60 -16.41 -6.53
N LEU A 81 5.25 -15.24 -6.57
CA LEU A 81 6.31 -14.88 -5.61
C LEU A 81 5.78 -14.90 -4.18
N ARG A 82 4.64 -14.25 -3.91
CA ARG A 82 4.02 -14.25 -2.58
C ARG A 82 3.68 -15.66 -2.08
N ARG A 83 3.27 -16.58 -2.97
CA ARG A 83 3.02 -17.98 -2.60
C ARG A 83 4.31 -18.71 -2.25
N GLN A 84 5.39 -18.46 -2.98
CA GLN A 84 6.71 -19.00 -2.68
C GLN A 84 7.20 -18.51 -1.32
N ASP A 85 7.08 -17.22 -1.02
CA ASP A 85 7.49 -16.64 0.27
C ASP A 85 6.71 -17.26 1.43
N ARG A 86 5.39 -17.42 1.27
CA ARG A 86 4.55 -18.09 2.29
C ARG A 86 4.99 -19.52 2.55
N ARG A 87 5.40 -20.26 1.51
CA ARG A 87 5.90 -21.64 1.66
C ARG A 87 7.27 -21.69 2.35
N ARG A 88 8.15 -20.73 2.07
CA ARG A 88 9.49 -20.64 2.68
C ARG A 88 9.44 -20.18 4.13
N GLY A 89 8.42 -19.39 4.50
CA GLY A 89 8.37 -18.72 5.79
C GLY A 89 9.34 -17.54 5.84
N ALA A 90 9.22 -16.71 6.89
CA ALA A 90 10.16 -15.60 7.08
C ALA A 90 11.51 -16.13 7.55
N PRO A 91 12.65 -15.73 6.93
CA PRO A 91 13.96 -16.07 7.46
C PRO A 91 14.16 -15.44 8.85
N PRO A 92 14.92 -16.07 9.76
CA PRO A 92 15.20 -15.48 11.05
C PRO A 92 15.96 -14.16 10.86
N PRO A 93 15.63 -13.11 11.62
CA PRO A 93 16.34 -11.86 11.56
C PRO A 93 17.81 -12.05 11.99
N ARG A 94 18.72 -11.26 11.41
CA ARG A 94 20.17 -11.37 11.70
C ARG A 94 20.42 -11.23 13.20
N ARG A 95 21.09 -12.23 13.79
CA ARG A 95 21.39 -12.29 15.23
C ARG A 95 22.09 -11.02 15.74
N GLU A 96 23.04 -10.50 14.97
CA GLU A 96 23.75 -9.25 15.29
C GLU A 96 22.83 -8.03 15.42
N LEU A 97 21.76 -7.95 14.60
CA LEU A 97 20.81 -6.86 14.66
C LEU A 97 19.96 -6.95 15.95
N MET A 98 19.55 -8.17 16.32
CA MET A 98 18.81 -8.41 17.56
C MET A 98 19.65 -8.09 18.80
N GLU A 99 20.92 -8.52 18.81
CA GLU A 99 21.82 -8.22 19.92
C GLU A 99 22.16 -6.72 20.01
N ARG A 100 22.23 -6.01 18.88
CA ARG A 100 22.39 -4.55 18.86
C ARG A 100 21.15 -3.82 19.37
N ALA A 101 19.96 -4.32 19.03
CA ALA A 101 18.70 -3.77 19.54
C ALA A 101 18.57 -3.98 21.05
N ALA A 102 18.90 -5.17 21.55
CA ALA A 102 18.85 -5.51 22.98
C ALA A 102 19.82 -4.67 23.83
N ARG A 103 20.98 -4.29 23.27
CA ARG A 103 21.99 -3.46 23.96
C ARG A 103 21.66 -1.97 24.00
N ARG A 104 20.68 -1.50 23.23
CA ARG A 104 20.40 -0.06 23.08
C ARG A 104 19.14 0.30 23.85
N HIS A 105 19.31 0.93 25.02
CA HIS A 105 18.18 1.52 25.75
C HIS A 105 17.57 2.65 24.91
N GLY A 106 16.27 2.56 24.59
CA GLY A 106 15.52 3.63 23.94
C GLY A 106 15.38 3.56 22.41
N VAL A 107 15.56 2.41 21.76
CA VAL A 107 15.18 2.29 20.34
C VAL A 107 13.66 2.38 20.24
N GLY A 108 13.15 3.40 19.54
CA GLY A 108 11.73 3.47 19.22
C GLY A 108 11.30 2.23 18.45
N LEU A 109 10.27 1.53 18.95
CA LEU A 109 9.76 0.27 18.39
C LEU A 109 9.59 0.33 16.87
N LEU A 110 9.07 1.44 16.35
CA LEU A 110 8.89 1.67 14.92
C LEU A 110 10.20 1.64 14.12
N ALA A 111 11.28 2.24 14.65
CA ALA A 111 12.58 2.28 13.98
C ALA A 111 13.20 0.87 13.93
N LEU A 112 13.05 0.10 15.01
CA LEU A 112 13.48 -1.29 15.05
C LEU A 112 12.68 -2.15 14.07
N MET A 113 11.35 -2.04 14.07
CA MET A 113 10.48 -2.77 13.15
C MET A 113 10.84 -2.49 11.69
N LYS A 114 11.03 -1.22 11.31
CA LYS A 114 11.43 -0.85 9.95
C LYS A 114 12.72 -1.54 9.52
N ARG A 115 13.73 -1.54 10.40
CA ARG A 115 15.03 -2.16 10.11
C ARG A 115 14.92 -3.68 10.00
N LEU A 116 14.18 -4.31 10.90
CA LEU A 116 13.94 -5.75 10.86
C LEU A 116 13.21 -6.18 9.60
N THR A 117 12.13 -5.48 9.23
CA THR A 117 11.39 -5.77 8.00
C THR A 117 12.30 -5.65 6.78
N PHE A 118 13.08 -4.58 6.68
CA PHE A 118 14.02 -4.40 5.57
C PHE A 118 15.02 -5.55 5.46
N ASP A 119 15.67 -5.91 6.57
CA ASP A 119 16.68 -6.97 6.61
C ASP A 119 16.09 -8.35 6.24
N ILE A 120 14.90 -8.68 6.76
CA ILE A 120 14.21 -9.94 6.44
C ILE A 120 13.85 -9.97 4.95
N THR A 121 13.34 -8.87 4.41
CA THR A 121 12.94 -8.79 3.01
C THR A 121 14.13 -8.88 2.06
N GLN A 122 15.29 -8.29 2.38
CA GLN A 122 16.49 -8.43 1.55
C GLN A 122 16.98 -9.89 1.44
N VAL A 123 16.90 -10.65 2.54
CA VAL A 123 17.33 -12.06 2.55
C VAL A 123 16.33 -12.97 1.83
N ALA A 124 15.04 -12.65 1.86
CA ALA A 124 14.00 -13.45 1.20
C ALA A 124 14.10 -13.43 -0.34
N PHE A 125 14.75 -12.42 -0.93
CA PHE A 125 14.85 -12.21 -2.38
C PHE A 125 16.26 -12.47 -2.97
N LEU A 126 17.18 -13.03 -2.17
CA LEU A 126 18.47 -13.58 -2.62
C LEU A 126 18.41 -15.12 -2.57
#